data_AF-A0A2T0RW43-F1
#
_entry.id   AF-A0A2T0RW43-F1
#
_cell.length_a   1.000
_cell.length_b   1.000
_cell.length_c   1.000
_cell.angle_alpha   90.00
_cell.angle_beta   90.00
_cell.angle_gamma   90.00
#
_symmetry.space_group_name_H-M   'P 1'
#
loop_
_entity.id
_entity.type
_entity.pdbx_description
1 polymer ?
#
loop_
_entity_poly.entity_id
_entity_poly.type
_entity_poly.pdbx_seq_one_letter_code
_entity_poly.pdbx_strand_id
1 'polypeptide(L)' 'MAARPALVSQAEIKRTLQAALSAGLRIGRVEVDHATGRVVVFPEGAAAQAAGPDPDELLK' A
#
# COMPACT_ATOMS: atom_id res chain seq x y z
N MET A 1 -15.31 3.38 -27.18
CA MET A 1 -14.66 3.44 -25.85
C MET A 1 -13.18 3.70 -26.06
N ALA A 2 -12.65 4.86 -25.65
CA ALA A 2 -11.23 5.14 -25.78
C ALA A 2 -10.46 4.34 -24.73
N ALA A 3 -9.54 3.47 -25.16
CA ALA A 3 -8.63 2.76 -24.27
C ALA A 3 -7.65 3.78 -23.67
N ARG A 4 -7.95 4.28 -22.47
CA ARG A 4 -7.04 5.14 -21.73
C ARG A 4 -5.94 4.24 -21.16
N PRO A 5 -4.66 4.45 -21.50
CA PRO A 5 -3.59 3.65 -20.93
C PRO A 5 -3.58 3.84 -19.41
N ALA A 6 -3.42 2.74 -18.67
CA ALA A 6 -3.25 2.78 -17.23
C ALA A 6 -2.03 3.65 -16.89
N LEU A 7 -2.17 4.53 -15.91
CA LEU A 7 -1.07 5.42 -15.50
C LEU A 7 0.08 4.67 -14.84
N VAL A 8 -0.18 3.44 -14.36
CA VAL A 8 0.81 2.57 -13.75
C VAL A 8 0.96 1.31 -14.58
N SER A 9 2.20 1.01 -14.93
CA SER A 9 2.59 -0.18 -15.67
C SER A 9 2.80 -1.39 -14.76
N GLN A 10 2.69 -2.59 -15.34
CA GLN A 10 2.98 -3.83 -14.61
C GLN A 10 4.44 -3.90 -14.11
N ALA A 11 5.37 -3.28 -14.85
CA ALA A 11 6.78 -3.24 -14.47
C ALA A 11 6.99 -2.45 -13.17
N GLU A 12 6.30 -1.31 -13.01
CA GLU A 12 6.38 -0.48 -11.81
C GLU A 12 5.76 -1.17 -10.59
N ILE A 13 4.63 -1.86 -10.79
CA ILE A 13 3.99 -2.65 -9.72
C ILE A 13 4.96 -3.73 -9.24
N LYS A 14 5.53 -4.52 -10.17
CA LYS A 14 6.51 -5.58 -9.84
C LYS A 14 7.73 -5.02 -9.11
N ARG A 15 8.28 -3.90 -9.58
CA ARG A 15 9.44 -3.25 -8.95
C ARG A 15 9.14 -2.81 -7.52
N THR A 16 7.97 -2.22 -7.29
CA THR A 16 7.54 -1.76 -5.97
C THR A 16 7.34 -2.93 -5.01
N LEU A 17 6.70 -4.00 -5.47
CA LEU A 17 6.50 -5.20 -4.64
C LEU A 17 7.82 -5.91 -4.32
N GLN A 18 8.74 -5.99 -5.28
CA GLN A 18 10.08 -6.53 -5.04
C GLN A 18 10.84 -5.70 -4.01
N ALA A 19 10.81 -4.37 -4.11
CA ALA A 19 11.44 -3.50 -3.13
C ALA A 19 10.86 -3.70 -1.71
N ALA A 20 9.53 -3.84 -1.60
CA ALA A 20 8.88 -4.14 -0.33
C ALA A 20 9.29 -5.50 0.25
N LEU A 21 9.36 -6.55 -0.57
CA LEU A 21 9.86 -7.86 -0.16
C LEU A 21 11.33 -7.81 0.27
N SER A 22 12.18 -7.12 -0.48
CA SER A 22 13.61 -6.93 -0.14
C SER A 22 13.80 -6.15 1.16
N ALA A 23 12.88 -5.24 1.49
CA ALA A 23 12.85 -4.54 2.77
C ALA A 23 12.33 -5.40 3.94
N GLY A 24 12.00 -6.68 3.70
CA GLY A 24 11.49 -7.60 4.72
C GLY A 24 10.01 -7.42 5.02
N LEU A 25 9.27 -6.66 4.21
CA LEU A 25 7.82 -6.51 4.36
C LEU A 25 7.14 -7.79 3.88
N ARG A 26 6.43 -8.48 4.79
CA ARG A 26 5.53 -9.57 4.40
C ARG A 26 4.30 -8.94 3.76
N ILE A 27 4.04 -9.21 2.50
CA ILE A 27 2.96 -8.57 1.74
C ILE A 27 1.68 -9.39 1.91
N GLY A 28 0.63 -8.79 2.50
CA GLY A 28 -0.66 -9.45 2.72
C GLY A 28 -1.72 -9.06 1.69
N ARG A 29 -1.78 -7.78 1.31
CA ARG A 29 -2.75 -7.27 0.32
C ARG A 29 -2.13 -6.15 -0.49
N VAL A 30 -2.49 -6.06 -1.76
CA VAL A 30 -2.03 -4.99 -2.66
C VAL A 30 -3.25 -4.41 -3.35
N GLU A 31 -3.39 -3.09 -3.27
CA GLU A 31 -4.42 -2.34 -4.00
C GLU A 31 -3.76 -1.47 -5.05
N VAL A 32 -4.24 -1.59 -6.29
CA VAL A 32 -3.76 -0.80 -7.43
C VAL A 32 -4.92 -0.03 -8.01
N ASP A 33 -4.84 1.29 -7.91
CA ASP A 33 -5.73 2.20 -8.62
C ASP A 33 -5.04 2.62 -9.93
N HIS A 34 -5.50 2.04 -11.04
CA HIS A 34 -5.00 2.32 -12.37
C HIS A 34 -5.47 3.67 -12.94
N ALA A 35 -6.50 4.29 -12.34
CA ALA A 35 -7.02 5.58 -12.76
C ALA A 35 -6.21 6.73 -12.17
N THR A 36 -5.72 6.59 -10.92
CA THR A 36 -4.88 7.60 -10.25
C THR A 36 -3.39 7.25 -10.22
N GLY A 37 -3.05 5.98 -10.49
CA GLY A 37 -1.68 5.47 -10.40
C GLY A 37 -1.22 5.18 -8.97
N ARG A 38 -2.15 5.01 -8.03
CA ARG A 38 -1.83 4.72 -6.63
C ARG A 38 -1.63 3.22 -6.43
N VAL A 39 -0.51 2.84 -5.81
CA VAL A 39 -0.22 1.46 -5.37
C VAL A 39 -0.07 1.46 -3.85
N VAL A 40 -0.93 0.72 -3.16
CA VAL A 40 -0.90 0.57 -1.70
C VAL A 40 -0.58 -0.87 -1.35
N VAL A 41 0.47 -1.07 -0.55
CA VAL A 41 0.91 -2.39 -0.09
C VAL A 41 0.61 -2.51 1.39
N PHE A 42 -0.22 -3.47 1.75
CA PHE A 42 -0.58 -3.79 3.12
C PHE A 42 0.25 -4.97 3.62
N PRO A 43 0.91 -4.86 4.77
CA PRO A 43 1.64 -5.97 5.34
C PRO A 43 0.73 -7.10 5.84
N GLU A 44 1.21 -8.33 5.71
CA GLU A 44 0.61 -9.54 6.26
C GLU A 44 0.78 -9.55 7.78
N GLY A 45 -0.33 -9.67 8.53
CA GLY A 45 -0.30 -9.71 9.99
C GLY A 45 -0.32 -8.35 10.69
N ALA A 46 -0.44 -7.24 9.97
CA ALA A 46 -0.82 -5.97 10.58
C ALA A 46 -2.32 -5.99 10.90
N ALA A 47 -2.66 -6.60 12.04
CA ALA A 47 -3.75 -6.07 12.85
C ALA A 47 -3.50 -4.56 12.94
N ALA A 48 -4.52 -3.77 12.60
CA ALA A 48 -4.50 -2.32 12.55
C ALA A 48 -3.45 -1.76 13.51
N GLN A 49 -2.33 -1.24 12.96
CA GLN A 49 -1.49 -0.36 13.74
C GLN A 49 -2.36 0.88 13.97
N ALA A 50 -3.13 0.84 15.06
CA ALA A 50 -3.86 1.98 15.57
C ALA A 50 -2.84 3.11 15.67
N ALA A 51 -3.17 4.21 15.01
CA ALA A 51 -2.35 5.40 14.98
C ALA A 51 -2.28 5.99 16.40
N GLY A 52 -1.32 5.55 17.20
CA GLY A 52 -1.05 6.08 18.54
C GLY A 52 -2.19 5.91 19.55
N PRO A 53 -1.92 6.16 20.85
CA PRO A 53 -2.99 6.36 21.82
C PRO A 53 -3.81 7.61 21.44
N ASP A 54 -5.13 7.56 21.66
CA ASP A 54 -6.02 8.69 21.46
C ASP A 54 -5.49 9.88 22.28
N PRO A 55 -5.31 11.08 21.70
CA PRO A 55 -4.77 12.23 22.43
C PRO A 55 -5.61 12.63 23.65
N ASP A 56 -6.90 12.25 23.66
CA ASP A 56 -7.79 12.45 24.82
C ASP A 56 -7.46 11.56 26.03
N GLU A 57 -6.72 10.46 25.86
CA GLU A 57 -6.26 9.62 26.98
C GLU A 57 -5.02 10.21 27.70
N LEU A 58 -4.33 11.17 27.08
CA LEU A 58 -3.12 11.82 27.64
C LEU A 58 -3.43 13.04 28.54
N LEU A 59 -4.69 13.45 28.65
CA LEU A 59 -5.12 14.65 29.39
C LEU A 59 -5.79 14.34 30.75
N LYS A 60 -5.59 13.14 31.32
CA LYS A 60 -6.08 12.78 32.66
C LYS A 60 -5.04 12.93 33.76
#